data_AF-A0A355AEH7-F1
#
_entry.id   AF-A0A355AEH7-F1
#
_cell.length_a   1.000
_cell.length_b   1.000
_cell.length_c   1.000
_cell.angle_alpha   90.00
_cell.angle_beta   90.00
_cell.angle_gamma   90.00
#
_symmetry.space_group_name_H-M   'P 1'
#
loop_
_entity.id
_entity.type
_entity.pdbx_description
1 polymer ?
#
loop_
_entity_poly.entity_id
_entity_poly.type
_entity_poly.pdbx_seq_one_letter_code
_entity_poly.pdbx_strand_id
1 'polypeptide(L)'
;MKITIISLDQWGFDKHIVDYLDQMNDVEVHHIDFSKFTYVYPSIFHKITNFFAKNLFNYNIKKAHLNKEIINQLKKLPKQDKILMIKADHLLPQKIEEIKNYTHEFIAYFSDSTNKCPKIKKIHHLFDSVYSFEKDDVSLYGFNFITNYIYNEQNDNSTKKEFSVFNISAFDKRIKTLEKIAVKLDTFALNYKIISVGNNTYNSSSSIIFTKDRMKLNTVETYINKSIALLDINREGQYGLTFRVFESLGNKKKLITTNNDIVNYDFYNKNNILVVNKDDIKIPLDFFKTPYQEIPTETYNKYCLAHWVKTVFDI
;
A
#
# COMPACT_ATOMS: atom_id res chain seq x y z
N MET A 1 4.37 -26.08 7.12
CA MET A 1 4.46 -25.46 5.79
C MET A 1 5.51 -24.35 5.82
N LYS A 2 6.37 -24.24 4.81
CA LYS A 2 7.43 -23.25 4.70
C LYS A 2 7.03 -22.16 3.73
N ILE A 3 6.87 -20.93 4.22
CA ILE A 3 6.50 -19.77 3.41
C ILE A 3 7.66 -18.79 3.40
N THR A 4 8.01 -18.27 2.21
CA THR A 4 8.83 -17.07 2.12
C THR A 4 8.05 -15.91 1.51
N ILE A 5 8.07 -14.76 2.17
CA ILE A 5 7.57 -13.50 1.63
C ILE A 5 8.77 -12.69 1.11
N ILE A 6 8.75 -12.34 -0.17
CA ILE A 6 9.75 -11.48 -0.80
C ILE A 6 9.06 -10.15 -1.15
N SER A 7 9.42 -9.07 -0.46
CA SER A 7 8.69 -7.81 -0.60
C SER A 7 9.54 -6.56 -0.51
N LEU A 8 9.00 -5.45 -1.03
CA LEU A 8 9.55 -4.11 -0.87
C LEU A 8 8.86 -3.41 0.30
N ASP A 9 9.18 -3.77 1.54
CA ASP A 9 8.41 -3.32 2.69
C ASP A 9 8.94 -1.99 3.28
N GLN A 10 8.81 -0.91 2.51
CA GLN A 10 9.29 0.41 2.94
C GLN A 10 8.48 1.03 4.08
N TRP A 11 7.27 0.53 4.33
CA TRP A 11 6.29 1.16 5.23
C TRP A 11 5.89 0.25 6.41
N GLY A 12 6.23 -1.04 6.38
CA GLY A 12 5.91 -2.01 7.42
C GLY A 12 4.59 -2.76 7.21
N PHE A 13 3.93 -2.60 6.06
CA PHE A 13 2.64 -3.27 5.81
C PHE A 13 2.82 -4.78 5.61
N ASP A 14 3.84 -5.18 4.87
CA ASP A 14 4.06 -6.60 4.54
C ASP A 14 4.54 -7.37 5.78
N LYS A 15 5.26 -6.70 6.69
CA LYS A 15 5.64 -7.24 8.00
C LYS A 15 4.44 -7.75 8.80
N HIS A 16 3.26 -7.15 8.69
CA HIS A 16 2.08 -7.68 9.37
C HIS A 16 1.69 -9.07 8.87
N ILE A 17 1.85 -9.37 7.57
CA ILE A 17 1.61 -10.70 7.00
C ILE A 17 2.60 -11.70 7.62
N VAL A 18 3.88 -11.32 7.70
CA VAL A 18 4.93 -12.14 8.31
C VAL A 18 4.61 -12.42 9.77
N ASP A 19 4.30 -11.39 10.56
CA ASP A 19 4.01 -11.52 11.98
C ASP A 19 2.75 -12.37 12.23
N TYR A 20 1.75 -12.31 11.34
CA TYR A 20 0.55 -13.15 11.43
C TYR A 20 0.84 -14.63 11.10
N LEU A 21 1.66 -14.90 10.09
CA LEU A 21 2.08 -16.27 9.74
C LEU A 21 2.99 -16.88 10.81
N ASP A 22 3.86 -16.09 11.43
CA ASP A 22 4.78 -16.53 12.49
C ASP A 22 4.05 -17.00 13.76
N GLN A 23 2.81 -16.54 13.96
CA GLN A 23 1.95 -16.96 15.07
C GLN A 23 1.25 -18.32 14.81
N MET A 24 1.33 -18.86 13.60
CA MET A 24 0.72 -20.16 13.27
C MET A 24 1.68 -21.30 13.58
N ASN A 25 1.25 -22.25 14.42
CA ASN A 25 2.09 -23.36 14.88
C ASN A 25 2.67 -24.23 13.74
N ASP A 26 1.95 -24.34 12.61
CA ASP A 26 2.31 -25.21 11.49
C ASP A 26 2.96 -24.45 10.32
N VAL A 27 3.36 -23.19 10.52
CA VAL A 27 4.01 -22.35 9.49
C VAL A 27 5.41 -21.93 9.94
N GLU A 28 6.40 -22.20 9.08
CA GLU A 28 7.73 -21.62 9.17
C GLU A 28 7.80 -20.48 8.15
N VAL A 29 7.85 -19.23 8.60
CA VAL A 29 7.84 -18.05 7.73
C VAL A 29 9.22 -17.38 7.65
N HIS A 30 9.62 -17.00 6.44
CA HIS A 30 10.82 -16.21 6.16
C HIS A 30 10.45 -14.91 5.46
N HIS A 31 11.10 -13.79 5.82
CA HIS A 31 10.90 -12.49 5.15
C HIS A 31 12.18 -11.99 4.50
N ILE A 32 12.15 -11.88 3.17
CA ILE A 32 13.19 -11.24 2.37
C ILE A 32 12.69 -9.83 2.01
N ASP A 33 12.86 -8.89 2.94
CA ASP A 33 12.59 -7.47 2.71
C ASP A 33 13.72 -6.82 1.93
N PHE A 34 13.51 -6.71 0.62
CA PHE A 34 14.51 -6.18 -0.27
C PHE A 34 14.57 -4.64 -0.29
N SER A 35 13.76 -3.96 0.51
CA SER A 35 13.96 -2.53 0.80
C SER A 35 15.27 -2.26 1.54
N LYS A 36 15.79 -3.26 2.27
CA LYS A 36 17.05 -3.21 3.03
C LYS A 36 18.29 -3.41 2.15
N PHE A 37 18.14 -3.89 0.92
CA PHE A 37 19.27 -4.20 0.02
C PHE A 37 19.76 -2.93 -0.69
N THR A 38 20.51 -2.13 0.05
CA THR A 38 21.08 -0.88 -0.47
C THR A 38 22.42 -1.12 -1.15
N TYR A 39 22.52 -0.74 -2.43
CA TYR A 39 23.78 -0.74 -3.14
C TYR A 39 24.53 0.57 -2.93
N VAL A 40 25.67 0.48 -2.25
CA VAL A 40 26.64 1.58 -2.10
C VAL A 40 27.65 1.49 -3.24
N TYR A 41 27.80 2.57 -4.01
CA TYR A 41 28.80 2.61 -5.08
C TYR A 41 30.20 2.66 -4.48
N PRO A 42 31.14 1.80 -4.91
CA PRO A 42 32.52 1.85 -4.44
C PRO A 42 33.23 3.17 -4.76
N SER A 43 32.85 3.84 -5.86
CA SER A 43 33.40 5.15 -6.24
C SER A 43 32.48 5.95 -7.14
N ILE A 44 32.79 7.24 -7.34
CA ILE A 44 32.07 8.13 -8.28
C ILE A 44 32.13 7.59 -9.72
N PHE A 45 33.25 6.97 -10.10
CA PHE A 45 33.37 6.33 -11.41
C PHE A 45 32.32 5.23 -11.62
N HIS A 46 32.03 4.40 -10.60
CA HIS A 46 30.97 3.38 -10.67
C HIS A 46 29.57 3.98 -10.83
N LYS A 47 29.36 5.21 -10.33
CA LYS A 47 28.10 5.93 -10.53
C LYS A 47 27.97 6.40 -11.98
N ILE A 48 29.06 6.89 -12.57
CA ILE A 48 29.14 7.31 -13.98
C ILE A 48 29.01 6.10 -14.91
N THR A 49 29.72 5.00 -14.65
CA THR A 49 29.61 3.79 -15.46
C THR A 49 28.20 3.19 -15.38
N ASN A 50 27.55 3.19 -14.21
CA ASN A 50 26.14 2.76 -14.13
C ASN A 50 25.19 3.69 -14.89
N PHE A 51 25.48 4.99 -14.97
CA PHE A 51 24.70 5.91 -15.80
C PHE A 51 24.79 5.52 -17.27
N PHE A 52 26.00 5.29 -17.79
CA PHE A 52 26.19 4.81 -19.16
C PHE A 52 25.62 3.41 -19.38
N ALA A 53 25.82 2.48 -18.44
CA ALA A 53 25.29 1.11 -18.54
C ALA A 53 23.76 1.07 -18.63
N LYS A 54 23.07 1.98 -17.91
CA LYS A 54 21.61 2.11 -17.99
C LYS A 54 21.15 2.60 -19.34
N ASN A 55 21.81 3.62 -19.88
CA ASN A 55 21.36 4.31 -21.08
C ASN A 55 21.81 3.62 -22.38
N LEU A 56 22.95 2.91 -22.37
CA LEU A 56 23.52 2.26 -23.54
C LEU A 56 23.23 0.75 -23.59
N PHE A 57 23.14 0.08 -22.43
CA PHE A 57 23.05 -1.38 -22.35
C PHE A 57 21.81 -1.87 -21.57
N ASN A 58 20.88 -0.98 -21.20
CA ASN A 58 19.72 -1.29 -20.35
C ASN A 58 20.08 -2.04 -19.04
N TYR A 59 21.33 -1.92 -18.58
CA TYR A 59 21.84 -2.62 -17.42
C TYR A 59 21.89 -1.68 -16.20
N ASN A 60 21.37 -2.14 -15.06
CA ASN A 60 21.35 -1.36 -13.83
C ASN A 60 22.02 -2.15 -12.71
N ILE A 61 23.22 -1.72 -12.31
CA ILE A 61 24.05 -2.36 -11.28
C ILE A 61 23.27 -2.51 -9.97
N LYS A 62 22.49 -1.50 -9.56
CA LYS A 62 21.69 -1.57 -8.33
C LYS A 62 20.64 -2.67 -8.40
N LYS A 63 20.00 -2.83 -9.57
CA LYS A 63 19.00 -3.88 -9.81
C LYS A 63 19.66 -5.26 -9.86
N ALA A 64 20.84 -5.38 -10.45
CA ALA A 64 21.60 -6.62 -10.45
C ALA A 64 22.04 -7.04 -9.03
N HIS A 65 22.50 -6.09 -8.22
CA HIS A 65 22.84 -6.33 -6.81
C HIS A 65 21.63 -6.78 -5.99
N LEU A 66 20.51 -6.04 -6.09
CA LEU A 66 19.23 -6.41 -5.48
C LEU A 66 18.84 -7.86 -5.80
N ASN A 67 18.85 -8.21 -7.09
CA ASN A 67 18.51 -9.56 -7.55
C ASN A 67 19.46 -10.62 -6.98
N LYS A 68 20.77 -10.33 -6.95
CA LYS A 68 21.78 -11.24 -6.39
C LYS A 68 21.53 -11.50 -4.91
N GLU A 69 21.20 -10.46 -4.15
CA GLU A 69 20.98 -10.59 -2.71
C GLU A 69 19.73 -11.40 -2.38
N ILE A 70 18.63 -11.20 -3.12
CA ILE A 70 17.41 -12.03 -2.98
C ILE A 70 17.74 -13.51 -3.19
N ILE A 71 18.44 -13.85 -4.28
CA ILE A 71 18.84 -15.24 -4.57
C ILE A 71 19.78 -15.79 -3.49
N ASN A 72 20.73 -14.99 -2.99
CA ASN A 72 21.63 -15.42 -1.93
C ASN A 72 20.89 -15.77 -0.64
N GLN A 73 19.83 -15.03 -0.30
CA GLN A 73 19.01 -15.35 0.87
C GLN A 73 18.21 -16.64 0.64
N LEU A 74 17.58 -16.80 -0.54
CA LEU A 74 16.85 -18.03 -0.88
C LEU A 74 17.72 -19.28 -0.87
N LYS A 75 18.99 -19.20 -1.31
CA LYS A 75 19.93 -20.33 -1.27
C LYS A 75 20.25 -20.84 0.13
N LYS A 76 20.02 -20.03 1.18
CA LYS A 76 20.23 -20.44 2.57
C LYS A 76 19.02 -21.17 3.15
N LEU A 77 17.89 -21.13 2.45
CA LEU A 77 16.64 -21.71 2.89
C LEU A 77 16.43 -23.07 2.20
N PRO A 78 15.70 -24.00 2.85
CA PRO A 78 15.17 -25.17 2.15
C PRO A 78 14.21 -24.75 1.04
N LYS A 79 13.82 -25.69 0.17
CA LYS A 79 12.74 -25.44 -0.79
C LYS A 79 11.45 -25.06 -0.03
N GLN A 80 10.79 -24.01 -0.51
CA GLN A 80 9.61 -23.43 0.14
C GLN A 80 8.33 -24.06 -0.42
N ASP A 81 7.34 -24.27 0.43
CA ASP A 81 6.02 -24.69 -0.03
C ASP A 81 5.37 -23.58 -0.85
N LYS A 82 5.40 -22.34 -0.34
CA LYS A 82 4.91 -21.16 -1.06
C LYS A 82 5.90 -20.00 -1.00
N ILE A 83 6.06 -19.29 -2.11
CA ILE A 83 6.72 -17.97 -2.13
C ILE A 83 5.72 -16.93 -2.59
N LEU A 84 5.48 -15.92 -1.74
CA LEU A 84 4.72 -14.73 -2.11
C LEU A 84 5.68 -13.61 -2.49
N MET A 85 5.50 -13.05 -3.69
CA MET A 85 6.17 -11.82 -4.12
C MET A 85 5.23 -10.62 -4.11
N ILE A 86 5.65 -9.56 -3.41
CA ILE A 86 5.00 -8.25 -3.42
C ILE A 86 5.97 -7.26 -4.07
N LYS A 87 5.52 -6.50 -5.08
CA LYS A 87 6.36 -5.63 -5.94
C LYS A 87 7.36 -6.38 -6.82
N ALA A 88 6.96 -7.49 -7.42
CA ALA A 88 7.78 -8.25 -8.37
C ALA A 88 8.24 -7.41 -9.59
N ASP A 89 7.53 -6.33 -9.93
CA ASP A 89 7.88 -5.40 -11.01
C ASP A 89 9.22 -4.65 -10.79
N HIS A 90 9.78 -4.75 -9.58
CA HIS A 90 11.13 -4.28 -9.25
C HIS A 90 12.24 -5.23 -9.71
N LEU A 91 11.95 -6.48 -10.07
CA LEU A 91 12.93 -7.48 -10.49
C LEU A 91 13.01 -7.61 -12.03
N LEU A 92 14.00 -8.37 -12.51
CA LEU A 92 14.10 -8.76 -13.92
C LEU A 92 13.31 -10.07 -14.15
N PRO A 93 12.66 -10.26 -15.31
CA PRO A 93 11.92 -11.49 -15.62
C PRO A 93 12.73 -12.76 -15.39
N GLN A 94 13.99 -12.81 -15.86
CA GLN A 94 14.88 -13.97 -15.71
C GLN A 94 15.17 -14.30 -14.23
N LYS A 95 15.06 -13.31 -13.34
CA LYS A 95 15.27 -13.51 -11.90
C LYS A 95 14.01 -13.96 -11.19
N ILE A 96 12.85 -13.54 -11.67
CA ILE A 96 11.56 -14.09 -11.23
C ILE A 96 11.49 -15.57 -11.61
N GLU A 97 11.88 -15.93 -12.83
CA GLU A 97 12.03 -17.34 -13.26
C GLU A 97 13.00 -18.13 -12.38
N GLU A 98 14.15 -17.55 -12.03
CA GLU A 98 15.12 -18.21 -11.14
C GLU A 98 14.51 -18.47 -9.74
N ILE A 99 13.79 -17.50 -9.17
CA ILE A 99 13.12 -17.61 -7.86
C ILE A 99 12.09 -18.76 -7.86
N LYS A 100 11.37 -18.97 -8.97
CA LYS A 100 10.37 -20.04 -9.08
C LYS A 100 10.94 -21.42 -8.73
N ASN A 101 12.22 -21.67 -8.99
CA ASN A 101 12.86 -22.95 -8.67
C ASN A 101 12.98 -23.24 -7.17
N TYR A 102 12.86 -22.21 -6.32
CA TYR A 102 12.97 -22.33 -4.86
C TYR A 102 11.63 -22.62 -4.17
N THR A 103 10.54 -22.81 -4.93
CA THR A 103 9.22 -23.06 -4.37
C THR A 103 8.41 -24.12 -5.10
N HIS A 104 7.35 -24.61 -4.45
CA HIS A 104 6.33 -25.46 -5.05
C HIS A 104 5.17 -24.64 -5.64
N GLU A 105 4.78 -23.55 -4.98
CA GLU A 105 3.78 -22.61 -5.46
C GLU A 105 4.29 -21.17 -5.42
N PHE A 106 4.30 -20.51 -6.57
CA PHE A 106 4.80 -19.15 -6.71
C PHE A 106 3.68 -18.14 -6.91
N ILE A 107 3.54 -17.23 -5.95
CA ILE A 107 2.39 -16.33 -5.83
C ILE A 107 2.86 -14.88 -6.01
N ALA A 108 2.12 -14.08 -6.75
CA ALA A 108 2.30 -12.63 -6.80
C ALA A 108 1.10 -11.90 -6.20
N TYR A 109 1.37 -10.80 -5.48
CA TYR A 109 0.36 -9.81 -5.13
C TYR A 109 0.75 -8.42 -5.68
N PHE A 110 -0.15 -7.84 -6.48
CA PHE A 110 0.01 -6.52 -7.06
C PHE A 110 -0.96 -5.50 -6.44
N SER A 111 -0.39 -4.60 -5.63
CA SER A 111 -1.05 -3.42 -5.08
C SER A 111 -0.85 -2.16 -5.93
N ASP A 112 -0.59 -2.33 -7.23
CA ASP A 112 -0.50 -1.25 -8.22
C ASP A 112 -1.02 -1.75 -9.57
N SER A 113 -1.73 -0.89 -10.30
CA SER A 113 -2.25 -1.25 -11.61
C SER A 113 -1.17 -1.46 -12.66
N THR A 114 -1.47 -2.25 -13.68
CA THR A 114 -0.58 -2.42 -14.84
C THR A 114 -0.42 -1.12 -15.65
N ASN A 115 -1.33 -0.15 -15.51
CA ASN A 115 -1.16 1.19 -16.05
C ASN A 115 -0.05 1.97 -15.34
N LYS A 116 0.00 1.86 -14.00
CA LYS A 116 1.06 2.48 -13.19
C LYS A 116 2.38 1.71 -13.28
N CYS A 117 2.31 0.38 -13.30
CA CYS A 117 3.46 -0.52 -13.39
C CYS A 117 3.36 -1.43 -14.62
N PRO A 118 3.65 -0.93 -15.85
CA PRO A 118 3.54 -1.70 -17.09
C PRO A 118 4.39 -2.97 -17.15
N LYS A 119 5.41 -3.09 -16.28
CA LYS A 119 6.24 -4.30 -16.18
C LYS A 119 5.44 -5.52 -15.70
N ILE A 120 4.35 -5.33 -14.95
CA ILE A 120 3.47 -6.42 -14.50
C ILE A 120 3.01 -7.24 -15.70
N LYS A 121 2.65 -6.58 -16.81
CA LYS A 121 2.24 -7.20 -18.09
C LYS A 121 3.27 -8.19 -18.66
N LYS A 122 4.55 -8.02 -18.31
CA LYS A 122 5.66 -8.85 -18.81
C LYS A 122 6.07 -9.97 -17.86
N ILE A 123 5.55 -10.00 -16.63
CA ILE A 123 6.02 -10.93 -15.59
C ILE A 123 4.90 -11.73 -14.93
N HIS A 124 3.64 -11.32 -15.05
CA HIS A 124 2.54 -11.98 -14.34
C HIS A 124 2.41 -13.47 -14.69
N HIS A 125 2.71 -13.87 -15.92
CA HIS A 125 2.66 -15.25 -16.39
C HIS A 125 3.74 -16.16 -15.77
N LEU A 126 4.70 -15.60 -15.03
CA LEU A 126 5.75 -16.37 -14.37
C LEU A 126 5.30 -16.97 -13.04
N PHE A 127 4.15 -16.52 -12.50
CA PHE A 127 3.58 -16.96 -11.24
C PHE A 127 2.49 -18.00 -11.48
N ASP A 128 2.32 -18.91 -10.52
CA ASP A 128 1.26 -19.92 -10.55
C ASP A 128 -0.09 -19.29 -10.17
N SER A 129 -0.08 -18.34 -9.23
CA SER A 129 -1.24 -17.54 -8.82
C SER A 129 -0.89 -16.05 -8.77
N VAL A 130 -1.79 -15.20 -9.27
CA VAL A 130 -1.62 -13.74 -9.24
C VAL A 130 -2.84 -13.10 -8.59
N TYR A 131 -2.61 -12.30 -7.55
CA TYR A 131 -3.61 -11.52 -6.84
C TYR A 131 -3.48 -10.04 -7.16
N SER A 132 -4.60 -9.34 -7.30
CA SER A 132 -4.62 -7.90 -7.54
C SER A 132 -5.83 -7.23 -6.91
N PHE A 133 -5.62 -6.00 -6.44
CA PHE A 133 -6.69 -5.13 -5.95
C PHE A 133 -7.33 -4.25 -7.05
N GLU A 134 -6.82 -4.30 -8.28
CA GLU A 134 -7.35 -3.55 -9.42
C GLU A 134 -8.29 -4.46 -10.22
N LYS A 135 -9.59 -4.13 -10.20
CA LYS A 135 -10.63 -4.90 -10.89
C LYS A 135 -10.40 -4.97 -12.41
N ASP A 136 -9.85 -3.92 -13.00
CA ASP A 136 -9.51 -3.89 -14.44
C ASP A 136 -8.43 -4.93 -14.77
N ASP A 137 -7.37 -5.02 -13.96
CA ASP A 137 -6.30 -6.00 -14.18
C ASP A 137 -6.80 -7.43 -13.94
N VAL A 138 -7.69 -7.64 -12.95
CA VAL A 138 -8.40 -8.90 -12.72
C VAL A 138 -9.18 -9.31 -13.97
N SER A 139 -9.99 -8.42 -14.53
CA SER A 139 -10.78 -8.73 -15.72
C SER A 139 -9.92 -8.94 -16.97
N LEU A 140 -8.82 -8.20 -17.13
CA LEU A 140 -7.98 -8.24 -18.32
C LEU A 140 -7.03 -9.44 -18.36
N TYR A 141 -6.52 -9.84 -17.19
CA TYR A 141 -5.45 -10.85 -17.10
C TYR A 141 -5.87 -12.13 -16.35
N GLY A 142 -7.12 -12.20 -15.86
CA GLY A 142 -7.62 -13.35 -15.11
C GLY A 142 -6.98 -13.49 -13.73
N PHE A 143 -6.52 -12.38 -13.12
CA PHE A 143 -5.98 -12.41 -11.76
C PHE A 143 -7.08 -12.69 -10.74
N ASN A 144 -6.70 -13.16 -9.56
CA ASN A 144 -7.60 -13.29 -8.42
C ASN A 144 -7.79 -11.92 -7.77
N PHE A 145 -9.03 -11.48 -7.61
CA PHE A 145 -9.31 -10.23 -6.91
C PHE A 145 -9.06 -10.39 -5.41
N ILE A 146 -8.29 -9.47 -4.83
CA ILE A 146 -8.19 -9.32 -3.39
C ILE A 146 -7.85 -7.87 -3.05
N THR A 147 -8.40 -7.34 -1.97
CA THR A 147 -8.05 -5.98 -1.51
C THR A 147 -6.72 -5.95 -0.76
N ASN A 148 -6.30 -4.75 -0.35
CA ASN A 148 -5.46 -4.65 0.85
C ASN A 148 -6.25 -5.13 2.09
N TYR A 149 -5.62 -5.11 3.26
CA TYR A 149 -6.17 -5.66 4.48
C TYR A 149 -6.10 -4.65 5.64
N ILE A 150 -6.96 -4.86 6.62
CA ILE A 150 -6.87 -4.24 7.94
C ILE A 150 -5.71 -4.89 8.68
N TYR A 151 -4.69 -4.10 8.98
CA TYR A 151 -3.49 -4.53 9.71
C TYR A 151 -3.43 -3.94 11.12
N ASN A 152 -4.27 -2.95 11.42
CA ASN A 152 -4.39 -2.33 12.72
C ASN A 152 -5.85 -2.05 13.06
N GLU A 153 -6.16 -2.12 14.34
CA GLU A 153 -7.50 -1.89 14.86
C GLU A 153 -7.47 -0.87 15.98
N GLN A 154 -8.62 -0.25 16.23
CA GLN A 154 -8.73 0.72 17.31
C GLN A 154 -8.51 0.06 18.67
N ASN A 155 -7.40 0.41 19.33
CA ASN A 155 -7.11 -0.08 20.67
C ASN A 155 -7.70 0.81 21.79
N ASP A 156 -8.11 2.04 21.48
CA ASP A 156 -8.59 2.98 22.50
C ASP A 156 -9.61 4.00 21.96
N ASN A 157 -10.79 4.03 22.57
CA ASN A 157 -11.84 5.01 22.31
C ASN A 157 -11.65 6.32 23.07
N SER A 158 -10.82 6.33 24.13
CA SER A 158 -10.62 7.49 25.01
C SER A 158 -9.65 8.55 24.45
N THR A 159 -8.89 8.22 23.41
CA THR A 159 -7.98 9.17 22.75
C THR A 159 -8.74 10.42 22.26
N LYS A 160 -8.39 11.57 22.87
CA LYS A 160 -8.90 12.89 22.50
C LYS A 160 -8.70 13.16 21.01
N LYS A 161 -9.76 13.59 20.32
CA LYS A 161 -9.69 13.96 18.91
C LYS A 161 -9.11 15.37 18.80
N GLU A 162 -8.00 15.49 18.07
CA GLU A 162 -7.30 16.74 17.79
C GLU A 162 -7.59 17.24 16.37
N PHE A 163 -7.86 16.33 15.43
CA PHE A 163 -8.04 16.64 14.02
C PHE A 163 -9.40 16.17 13.52
N SER A 164 -10.05 17.01 12.72
CA SER A 164 -11.25 16.63 11.97
C SER A 164 -10.88 15.71 10.82
N VAL A 165 -9.75 15.98 10.16
CA VAL A 165 -9.26 15.22 9.00
C VAL A 165 -7.77 14.96 9.12
N PHE A 166 -7.33 13.73 8.81
CA PHE A 166 -5.93 13.38 8.63
C PHE A 166 -5.63 12.76 7.25
N ASN A 167 -4.55 13.22 6.63
CA ASN A 167 -3.93 12.62 5.44
C ASN A 167 -2.41 12.60 5.57
N ILE A 168 -1.78 11.54 5.09
CA ILE A 168 -0.39 11.56 4.68
C ILE A 168 -0.26 10.87 3.32
N SER A 169 0.40 11.51 2.37
CA SER A 169 0.59 10.94 1.04
C SER A 169 1.87 11.47 0.38
N ALA A 170 2.40 10.74 -0.60
CA ALA A 170 3.52 11.22 -1.39
C ALA A 170 3.11 12.44 -2.25
N PHE A 171 4.00 13.42 -2.36
CA PHE A 171 3.84 14.56 -3.24
C PHE A 171 3.74 14.09 -4.70
N ASP A 172 2.60 14.33 -5.32
CA ASP A 172 2.35 14.11 -6.74
C ASP A 172 1.20 14.99 -7.24
N LYS A 173 0.65 14.71 -8.43
CA LYS A 173 -0.42 15.50 -9.06
C LYS A 173 -1.67 15.66 -8.18
N ARG A 174 -1.89 14.78 -7.20
CA ARG A 174 -3.02 14.85 -6.25
C ARG A 174 -2.96 16.07 -5.33
N ILE A 175 -1.82 16.76 -5.24
CA ILE A 175 -1.66 17.95 -4.40
C ILE A 175 -2.71 19.03 -4.69
N LYS A 176 -3.14 19.17 -5.96
CA LYS A 176 -4.19 20.12 -6.34
C LYS A 176 -5.53 19.78 -5.67
N THR A 177 -5.88 18.51 -5.59
CA THR A 177 -7.11 18.05 -4.94
C THR A 177 -7.01 18.18 -3.42
N LEU A 178 -5.84 17.84 -2.86
CA LEU A 178 -5.57 18.05 -1.42
C LEU A 178 -5.73 19.53 -1.04
N GLU A 179 -5.21 20.45 -1.85
CA GLU A 179 -5.36 21.90 -1.66
C GLU A 179 -6.83 22.32 -1.63
N LYS A 180 -7.62 21.91 -2.64
CA LYS A 180 -9.05 22.25 -2.69
C LYS A 180 -9.82 21.75 -1.46
N ILE A 181 -9.47 20.56 -0.96
CA ILE A 181 -10.07 20.00 0.25
C ILE A 181 -9.62 20.77 1.48
N ALA A 182 -8.33 21.07 1.61
CA ALA A 182 -7.79 21.85 2.73
C ALA A 182 -8.45 23.24 2.81
N VAL A 183 -8.54 23.96 1.70
CA VAL A 183 -9.26 25.24 1.60
C VAL A 183 -10.73 25.09 2.01
N LYS A 184 -11.40 24.00 1.60
CA LYS A 184 -12.78 23.74 2.02
C LYS A 184 -12.88 23.53 3.53
N LEU A 185 -11.94 22.80 4.14
CA LEU A 185 -11.89 22.60 5.59
C LEU A 185 -11.59 23.90 6.35
N ASP A 186 -10.74 24.78 5.79
CA ASP A 186 -10.47 26.12 6.32
C ASP A 186 -11.76 26.95 6.41
N THR A 187 -12.64 26.87 5.41
CA THR A 187 -13.95 27.59 5.43
C THR A 187 -14.88 27.15 6.57
N PHE A 188 -14.64 25.98 7.14
CA PHE A 188 -15.37 25.45 8.29
C PHE A 188 -14.66 25.68 9.62
N ALA A 189 -13.49 26.33 9.61
CA ALA A 189 -12.59 26.47 10.75
C ALA A 189 -12.27 25.11 11.42
N LEU A 190 -12.17 24.03 10.63
CA LEU A 190 -11.85 22.70 11.14
C LEU A 190 -10.34 22.52 11.22
N ASN A 191 -9.84 22.04 12.36
CA ASN A 191 -8.44 21.63 12.47
C ASN A 191 -8.19 20.35 11.66
N TYR A 192 -7.16 20.32 10.82
CA TYR A 192 -6.77 19.13 10.05
C TYR A 192 -5.26 18.97 10.03
N LYS A 193 -4.82 17.75 9.71
CA LYS A 193 -3.41 17.44 9.49
C LYS A 193 -3.24 16.74 8.15
N ILE A 194 -2.87 17.49 7.13
CA ILE A 194 -2.59 16.98 5.79
C ILE A 194 -1.09 17.11 5.54
N ILE A 195 -0.42 15.99 5.28
CA ILE A 195 1.03 15.91 5.10
C ILE A 195 1.33 15.39 3.68
N SER A 196 2.13 16.15 2.94
CA SER A 196 2.62 15.76 1.62
C SER A 196 4.13 15.51 1.66
N VAL A 197 4.53 14.25 1.42
CA VAL A 197 5.93 13.79 1.52
C VAL A 197 6.62 13.83 0.16
N GLY A 198 7.66 14.65 0.01
CA GLY A 198 8.46 14.73 -1.23
C GLY A 198 9.43 15.90 -1.27
N ASN A 199 10.19 15.99 -2.38
CA ASN A 199 11.27 16.98 -2.54
C ASN A 199 10.83 18.32 -3.14
N ASN A 200 9.53 18.53 -3.35
CA ASN A 200 9.05 19.67 -4.11
C ASN A 200 8.51 20.76 -3.19
N THR A 201 8.80 22.00 -3.54
CA THR A 201 8.15 23.19 -3.00
C THR A 201 6.84 23.40 -3.75
N TYR A 202 5.74 23.51 -3.00
CA TYR A 202 4.44 23.88 -3.53
C TYR A 202 3.92 25.03 -2.69
N ASN A 203 3.61 26.14 -3.34
CA ASN A 203 3.02 27.30 -2.67
C ASN A 203 1.55 26.99 -2.38
N SER A 204 1.33 26.37 -1.22
CA SER A 204 0.01 26.09 -0.67
C SER A 204 -0.59 27.37 -0.11
N SER A 205 -1.88 27.59 -0.38
CA SER A 205 -2.68 28.64 0.27
C SER A 205 -3.28 28.18 1.60
N SER A 206 -3.19 26.87 1.88
CA SER A 206 -3.74 26.18 3.05
C SER A 206 -2.64 25.64 3.97
N SER A 207 -3.02 25.08 5.11
CA SER A 207 -2.09 24.59 6.16
C SER A 207 -1.50 23.19 5.87
N ILE A 208 -1.31 22.84 4.59
CA ILE A 208 -0.68 21.57 4.21
C ILE A 208 0.80 21.56 4.61
N ILE A 209 1.22 20.48 5.27
CA ILE A 209 2.60 20.29 5.73
C ILE A 209 3.40 19.56 4.64
N PHE A 210 4.48 20.16 4.16
CA PHE A 210 5.42 19.54 3.22
C PHE A 210 6.66 19.06 3.96
N THR A 211 7.06 17.81 3.72
CA THR A 211 8.28 17.24 4.32
C THR A 211 8.98 16.29 3.35
N LYS A 212 10.30 16.15 3.49
CA LYS A 212 11.06 15.11 2.80
C LYS A 212 11.10 13.80 3.59
N ASP A 213 10.81 13.89 4.89
CA ASP A 213 10.95 12.78 5.81
C ASP A 213 9.77 11.84 5.70
N ARG A 214 10.09 10.56 5.57
CA ARG A 214 9.09 9.49 5.64
C ARG A 214 8.63 9.33 7.08
N MET A 215 7.34 9.09 7.26
CA MET A 215 6.76 8.84 8.57
C MET A 215 6.70 7.34 8.85
N LYS A 216 7.09 6.94 10.06
CA LYS A 216 6.95 5.56 10.54
C LYS A 216 5.48 5.23 10.79
N LEU A 217 5.10 3.97 10.59
CA LEU A 217 3.72 3.50 10.70
C LEU A 217 3.08 3.85 12.06
N ASN A 218 3.78 3.61 13.18
CA ASN A 218 3.29 3.95 14.52
C ASN A 218 2.94 5.44 14.72
N THR A 219 3.64 6.34 14.02
CA THR A 219 3.37 7.78 14.07
C THR A 219 2.14 8.12 13.24
N VAL A 220 1.95 7.45 12.10
CA VAL A 220 0.72 7.53 11.29
C VAL A 220 -0.48 7.07 12.11
N GLU A 221 -0.36 5.95 12.83
CA GLU A 221 -1.39 5.41 13.72
C GLU A 221 -1.79 6.38 14.82
N THR A 222 -0.80 7.04 15.43
CA THR A 222 -1.05 8.10 16.43
C THR A 222 -1.93 9.22 15.84
N TYR A 223 -1.67 9.66 14.61
CA TYR A 223 -2.50 10.68 13.96
C TYR A 223 -3.87 10.15 13.53
N ILE A 224 -3.97 8.90 13.09
CA ILE A 224 -5.26 8.25 12.82
C ILE A 224 -6.12 8.25 14.08
N ASN A 225 -5.57 7.83 15.22
CA ASN A 225 -6.30 7.75 16.49
C ASN A 225 -6.81 9.11 16.99
N LYS A 226 -6.04 10.16 16.75
CA LYS A 226 -6.38 11.56 17.05
C LYS A 226 -7.31 12.22 16.04
N SER A 227 -7.74 11.51 14.99
CA SER A 227 -8.57 12.05 13.93
C SER A 227 -10.02 11.52 13.98
N ILE A 228 -10.96 12.35 13.53
CA ILE A 228 -12.37 11.97 13.31
C ILE A 228 -12.51 11.25 11.97
N ALA A 229 -12.00 11.87 10.91
CA ALA A 229 -12.02 11.33 9.56
C ALA A 229 -10.62 11.20 8.97
N LEU A 230 -10.48 10.22 8.09
CA LEU A 230 -9.33 10.00 7.25
C LEU A 230 -9.63 10.49 5.83
N LEU A 231 -8.61 11.01 5.15
CA LEU A 231 -8.72 11.46 3.78
C LEU A 231 -7.88 10.56 2.87
N ASP A 232 -8.48 10.07 1.78
CA ASP A 232 -7.84 9.25 0.75
C ASP A 232 -8.06 9.87 -0.64
N ILE A 233 -6.99 10.15 -1.37
CA ILE A 233 -7.08 10.63 -2.76
C ILE A 233 -6.42 9.58 -3.64
N ASN A 234 -7.21 8.86 -4.42
CA ASN A 234 -6.69 7.89 -5.38
C ASN A 234 -5.99 8.61 -6.54
N ARG A 235 -5.04 7.92 -7.15
CA ARG A 235 -4.39 8.41 -8.37
C ARG A 235 -5.32 8.23 -9.56
N GLU A 236 -5.09 9.04 -10.59
CA GLU A 236 -5.75 8.83 -11.88
C GLU A 236 -5.41 7.44 -12.43
N GLY A 237 -6.44 6.68 -12.83
CA GLY A 237 -6.30 5.31 -13.29
C GLY A 237 -6.06 4.25 -12.20
N GLN A 238 -6.32 4.60 -10.93
CA GLN A 238 -6.33 3.67 -9.81
C GLN A 238 -7.77 3.51 -9.30
N TYR A 239 -8.26 2.27 -9.26
CA TYR A 239 -9.58 1.91 -8.71
C TYR A 239 -9.45 1.06 -7.44
N GLY A 240 -8.35 0.32 -7.31
CA GLY A 240 -8.01 -0.41 -6.09
C GLY A 240 -7.96 0.48 -4.85
N LEU A 241 -8.47 -0.05 -3.72
CA LEU A 241 -8.56 0.69 -2.46
C LEU A 241 -7.21 0.70 -1.74
N THR A 242 -6.76 1.89 -1.32
CA THR A 242 -5.48 2.06 -0.61
C THR A 242 -5.57 1.56 0.84
N PHE A 243 -4.42 1.39 1.51
CA PHE A 243 -4.38 1.12 2.95
C PHE A 243 -5.12 2.17 3.79
N ARG A 244 -5.25 3.42 3.33
CA ARG A 244 -6.01 4.47 4.03
C ARG A 244 -7.47 4.11 4.24
N VAL A 245 -8.06 3.34 3.31
CA VAL A 245 -9.43 2.84 3.44
C VAL A 245 -9.53 1.81 4.56
N PHE A 246 -8.58 0.86 4.62
CA PHE A 246 -8.56 -0.20 5.62
C PHE A 246 -8.13 0.29 7.01
N GLU A 247 -7.22 1.27 7.07
CA GLU A 247 -6.92 2.05 8.28
C GLU A 247 -8.20 2.72 8.81
N SER A 248 -9.03 3.29 7.93
CA SER A 248 -10.31 3.89 8.31
C SER A 248 -11.28 2.87 8.86
N LEU A 249 -11.35 1.70 8.23
CA LEU A 249 -12.24 0.61 8.62
C LEU A 249 -11.85 0.02 9.98
N GLY A 250 -10.59 -0.41 10.13
CA GLY A 250 -10.09 -1.00 11.38
C GLY A 250 -10.08 -0.03 12.57
N ASN A 251 -9.87 1.26 12.32
CA ASN A 251 -9.87 2.28 13.38
C ASN A 251 -11.22 2.99 13.56
N LYS A 252 -12.29 2.51 12.91
CA LYS A 252 -13.65 3.07 12.97
C LYS A 252 -13.69 4.57 12.71
N LYS A 253 -12.90 5.02 11.74
CA LYS A 253 -12.85 6.41 11.29
C LYS A 253 -13.78 6.60 10.12
N LYS A 254 -14.35 7.80 10.05
CA LYS A 254 -14.99 8.23 8.80
C LYS A 254 -13.94 8.39 7.70
N LEU A 255 -14.33 8.19 6.46
CA LEU A 255 -13.46 8.32 5.30
C LEU A 255 -14.01 9.38 4.36
N ILE A 256 -13.16 10.30 3.92
CA ILE A 256 -13.41 11.17 2.77
C ILE A 256 -12.53 10.64 1.65
N THR A 257 -13.10 10.27 0.50
CA THR A 257 -12.33 9.72 -0.62
C THR A 257 -12.76 10.21 -1.98
N THR A 258 -11.82 10.32 -2.92
CA THR A 258 -12.13 10.53 -4.35
C THR A 258 -12.30 9.22 -5.13
N ASN A 259 -12.08 8.07 -4.49
CA ASN A 259 -12.24 6.78 -5.16
C ASN A 259 -13.73 6.43 -5.24
N ASN A 260 -14.33 6.67 -6.41
CA ASN A 260 -15.75 6.41 -6.64
C ASN A 260 -16.11 4.93 -6.62
N ASP A 261 -15.16 4.02 -6.86
CA ASP A 261 -15.44 2.58 -6.91
C ASP A 261 -15.75 2.00 -5.51
N ILE A 262 -15.42 2.73 -4.44
CA ILE A 262 -15.68 2.30 -3.06
C ILE A 262 -17.17 2.02 -2.78
N VAL A 263 -18.08 2.64 -3.54
CA VAL A 263 -19.53 2.43 -3.38
C VAL A 263 -19.98 1.01 -3.73
N ASN A 264 -19.14 0.26 -4.47
CA ASN A 264 -19.41 -1.11 -4.90
C ASN A 264 -18.93 -2.17 -3.89
N TYR A 265 -18.39 -1.77 -2.75
CA TYR A 265 -17.91 -2.68 -1.70
C TYR A 265 -19.00 -2.88 -0.64
N ASP A 266 -19.10 -4.09 -0.09
CA ASP A 266 -20.19 -4.47 0.83
C ASP A 266 -20.11 -3.75 2.20
N PHE A 267 -18.96 -3.19 2.56
CA PHE A 267 -18.80 -2.32 3.72
C PHE A 267 -19.18 -0.85 3.46
N TYR A 268 -19.58 -0.48 2.25
CA TYR A 268 -19.92 0.91 1.94
C TYR A 268 -21.12 1.39 2.77
N ASN A 269 -20.90 2.44 3.54
CA ASN A 269 -21.94 3.14 4.27
C ASN A 269 -21.73 4.66 4.12
N LYS A 270 -22.69 5.36 3.51
CA LYS A 270 -22.62 6.81 3.29
C LYS A 270 -22.47 7.64 4.57
N ASN A 271 -22.86 7.10 5.73
CA ASN A 271 -22.65 7.76 7.02
C ASN A 271 -21.20 7.67 7.48
N ASN A 272 -20.44 6.69 7.00
CA ASN A 272 -19.03 6.52 7.32
C ASN A 272 -18.11 7.01 6.20
N ILE A 273 -18.54 6.90 4.94
CA ILE A 273 -17.72 7.13 3.77
C ILE A 273 -18.37 8.21 2.90
N LEU A 274 -17.69 9.35 2.79
CA LEU A 274 -18.04 10.44 1.90
C LEU A 274 -17.18 10.35 0.64
N VAL A 275 -17.84 10.12 -0.50
CA VAL A 275 -17.19 10.18 -1.81
C VAL A 275 -17.27 11.61 -2.34
N VAL A 276 -16.12 12.20 -2.68
CA VAL A 276 -16.01 13.59 -3.14
C VAL A 276 -15.53 13.68 -4.59
N ASN A 277 -16.15 14.58 -5.35
CA ASN A 277 -15.71 14.89 -6.70
C ASN A 277 -14.51 15.85 -6.66
N LYS A 278 -13.36 15.47 -7.23
CA LYS A 278 -12.13 16.29 -7.30
C LYS A 278 -12.31 17.64 -7.99
N ASP A 279 -13.30 17.76 -8.87
CA ASP A 279 -13.59 18.97 -9.64
C ASP A 279 -14.57 19.90 -8.92
N ASP A 280 -15.39 19.35 -8.00
CA ASP A 280 -16.38 20.08 -7.20
C ASP A 280 -16.42 19.51 -5.76
N ILE A 281 -15.59 20.09 -4.87
CA ILE A 281 -15.43 19.61 -3.50
C ILE A 281 -16.64 19.99 -2.63
N LYS A 282 -17.49 19.01 -2.37
CA LYS A 282 -18.64 19.11 -1.47
C LYS A 282 -18.44 18.24 -0.24
N ILE A 283 -18.32 18.88 0.92
CA ILE A 283 -18.18 18.22 2.22
C ILE A 283 -19.23 18.81 3.16
N PRO A 284 -20.26 18.05 3.58
CA PRO A 284 -21.25 18.54 4.53
C PRO A 284 -20.66 18.57 5.94
N LEU A 285 -20.84 19.67 6.66
CA LEU A 285 -20.28 19.85 8.01
C LEU A 285 -20.77 18.78 9.00
N ASP A 286 -22.01 18.31 8.84
CA ASP A 286 -22.61 17.29 9.71
C ASP A 286 -21.96 15.90 9.55
N PHE A 287 -21.17 15.68 8.49
CA PHE A 287 -20.35 14.47 8.36
C PHE A 287 -19.40 14.30 9.55
N PHE A 288 -18.88 15.40 10.10
CA PHE A 288 -17.97 15.37 11.25
C PHE A 288 -18.69 15.27 12.60
N LYS A 289 -20.00 15.49 12.63
CA LYS A 289 -20.79 15.53 13.88
C LYS A 289 -21.50 14.22 14.19
N THR A 290 -21.76 13.41 13.17
CA THR A 290 -22.41 12.11 13.35
C THR A 290 -21.37 11.07 13.80
N PRO A 291 -21.74 10.08 14.62
CA PRO A 291 -20.82 9.00 14.97
C PRO A 291 -20.52 8.10 13.76
N TYR A 292 -19.48 7.29 13.88
CA TYR A 292 -19.26 6.15 12.98
C TYR A 292 -20.33 5.08 13.23
N GLN A 293 -20.81 4.45 12.18
CA GLN A 293 -21.77 3.34 12.25
C GLN A 293 -21.05 2.01 12.06
N GLU A 294 -21.20 1.09 13.00
CA GLU A 294 -20.59 -0.23 12.90
C GLU A 294 -21.02 -0.95 11.61
N ILE A 295 -20.09 -1.69 11.01
CA ILE A 295 -20.38 -2.59 9.90
C ILE A 295 -20.61 -4.01 10.41
N PRO A 296 -21.40 -4.86 9.72
CA PRO A 296 -21.61 -6.23 10.14
C PRO A 296 -20.30 -6.99 10.29
N THR A 297 -20.16 -7.79 11.36
CA THR A 297 -18.93 -8.54 11.66
C THR A 297 -18.49 -9.45 10.51
N GLU A 298 -19.44 -10.11 9.84
CA GLU A 298 -19.14 -10.95 8.67
C GLU A 298 -18.56 -10.16 7.51
N THR A 299 -19.01 -8.92 7.30
CA THR A 299 -18.46 -8.01 6.30
C THR A 299 -17.06 -7.56 6.69
N TYR A 300 -16.89 -7.13 7.95
CA TYR A 300 -15.60 -6.69 8.49
C TYR A 300 -14.52 -7.76 8.34
N ASN A 301 -14.84 -9.01 8.70
CA ASN A 301 -13.91 -10.13 8.70
C ASN A 301 -13.35 -10.45 7.31
N LYS A 302 -14.05 -10.12 6.21
CA LYS A 302 -13.54 -10.29 4.83
C LYS A 302 -12.33 -9.40 4.53
N TYR A 303 -12.16 -8.31 5.29
CA TYR A 303 -11.10 -7.34 5.06
C TYR A 303 -9.98 -7.43 6.10
N CYS A 304 -10.10 -8.32 7.08
CA CYS A 304 -9.04 -8.57 8.05
C CYS A 304 -7.86 -9.31 7.41
N LEU A 305 -6.66 -9.07 7.95
CA LEU A 305 -5.45 -9.76 7.54
C LEU A 305 -5.59 -11.29 7.58
N ALA A 306 -6.33 -11.83 8.55
CA ALA A 306 -6.61 -13.26 8.65
C ALA A 306 -7.28 -13.82 7.38
N HIS A 307 -8.32 -13.16 6.88
CA HIS A 307 -9.01 -13.56 5.65
C HIS A 307 -8.09 -13.40 4.44
N TRP A 308 -7.30 -12.32 4.41
CA TRP A 308 -6.34 -12.08 3.34
C TRP A 308 -5.30 -13.21 3.26
N VAL A 309 -4.70 -13.57 4.39
CA VAL A 309 -3.70 -14.64 4.50
C VAL A 309 -4.30 -15.99 4.09
N LYS A 310 -5.48 -16.33 4.62
CA LYS A 310 -6.21 -17.53 4.24
C LYS A 310 -6.47 -17.59 2.73
N THR A 311 -6.88 -16.48 2.13
CA THR A 311 -7.19 -16.43 0.69
C THR A 311 -5.92 -16.57 -0.16
N VAL A 312 -4.86 -15.83 0.16
CA VAL A 312 -3.63 -15.80 -0.65
C VAL A 312 -2.83 -17.10 -0.51
N PHE A 313 -2.76 -17.66 0.70
CA PHE A 313 -1.97 -18.85 0.97
C PHE A 313 -2.79 -20.14 1.02
N ASP A 314 -4.12 -20.08 0.91
CA ASP A 314 -5.03 -21.24 1.00
C ASP A 314 -4.76 -22.09 2.26
N ILE A 315 -4.88 -21.46 3.44
CA ILE A 315 -4.62 -22.06 4.77
C ILE A 315 -5.73 -21.88 5.79
#